data_AF-A0AAW8UDK9-F1
#
_entry.id   AF-A0AAW8UDK9-F1
#
_cell.length_a   1.000
_cell.length_b   1.000
_cell.length_c   1.000
_cell.angle_alpha   90.00
_cell.angle_beta   90.00
_cell.angle_gamma   90.00
#
_symmetry.space_group_name_H-M   'P 1'
#
loop_
_entity.id
_entity.type
_entity.pdbx_description
1 polymer ?
#
loop_
_entity_poly.entity_id
_entity_poly.type
_entity_poly.pdbx_seq_one_letter_code
_entity_poly.pdbx_strand_id
1 'polypeptide(L)'
;MLIDEYIRKEDTLSLEEFLELDVDGVIYDFLKEGIEPDRTELTKEIYWKIFPWYDDKVHSGDTLNTYRSAIMRDFFGKPYSSLDREQQENIISMISSNTSHFDEQIFEFDMIGKNGQFYKQICNSYKLGNFGIFPKGKINVARSKPPHNDYFDKALEEIALFYRGKLEGDNELKRAILDEKDYFNQFENIEDFIEKNYLNDFFDDDGYLISLSEIEDFDDYVLEVERIITLRGLRILSRLRDEGVEDLLEAYKRSIEDKISDLEMDVRTLEGKVIDNENHTEEVLEKKTSKFISAIKAIFTVYGIMWEEEGFWFYLTTIIYGALFGIYPLYIIFDIILAEPTWFWGGMNFLEYIYMFGIVVYPTMCFLTFIFVRFFWRKHSFFDLWDSMGIFDKHYSKDRKKEYDYVLHESRYDSRETVVEKREKYSSDPVDFFSNLLAIIIIILKLLWNFLIFITAPLVMFFAVKYIKKEYYYF
;
A
#
# COMPACT_ATOMS: atom_id res chain seq x y z
N MET A 1 33.91 -8.90 1.03
CA MET A 1 33.40 -10.25 1.31
C MET A 1 33.09 -10.90 -0.02
N LEU A 2 33.53 -12.14 -0.22
CA LEU A 2 33.15 -12.90 -1.42
C LEU A 2 31.70 -13.35 -1.30
N ILE A 3 31.01 -13.45 -2.42
CA ILE A 3 29.60 -13.90 -2.43
C ILE A 3 29.45 -15.30 -1.79
N ASP A 4 30.39 -16.21 -2.04
CA ASP A 4 30.38 -17.57 -1.47
C ASP A 4 30.60 -17.59 0.06
N GLU A 5 31.14 -16.51 0.65
CA GLU A 5 31.26 -16.37 2.11
C GLU A 5 29.95 -15.93 2.75
N TYR A 6 29.12 -15.22 1.98
CA TYR A 6 27.79 -14.77 2.36
C TYR A 6 26.75 -15.88 2.20
N ILE A 7 26.84 -16.65 1.11
CA ILE A 7 25.94 -17.78 0.82
C ILE A 7 26.43 -19.02 1.56
N ARG A 8 25.89 -19.27 2.75
CA ARG A 8 26.23 -20.46 3.52
C ARG A 8 25.10 -21.47 3.42
N LYS A 9 25.41 -22.69 3.00
CA LYS A 9 24.43 -23.78 2.88
C LYS A 9 23.71 -24.13 4.19
N GLU A 10 24.32 -23.80 5.32
CA GLU A 10 23.73 -24.04 6.65
C GLU A 10 22.66 -22.99 6.99
N ASP A 11 22.61 -21.89 6.24
CA ASP A 11 21.72 -20.74 6.47
C ASP A 11 20.50 -20.75 5.52
N THR A 12 20.37 -21.77 4.65
CA THR A 12 19.22 -21.89 3.72
C THR A 12 17.98 -22.36 4.45
N LEU A 13 16.83 -21.73 4.19
CA LEU A 13 15.58 -22.03 4.87
C LEU A 13 14.70 -22.98 4.07
N SER A 14 14.00 -23.89 4.76
CA SER A 14 12.78 -24.50 4.26
C SER A 14 11.62 -23.50 4.21
N LEU A 15 10.55 -23.83 3.48
CA LEU A 15 9.36 -22.98 3.46
C LEU A 15 8.77 -22.78 4.86
N GLU A 16 8.73 -23.82 5.70
CA GLU A 16 8.25 -23.70 7.07
C GLU A 16 9.10 -22.72 7.90
N GLU A 17 10.43 -22.85 7.84
CA GLU A 17 11.35 -21.95 8.55
C GLU A 17 11.26 -20.50 8.04
N PHE A 18 11.06 -20.31 6.73
CA PHE A 18 10.81 -18.98 6.17
C PHE A 18 9.53 -18.36 6.72
N LEU A 19 8.45 -19.15 6.87
CA LEU A 19 7.19 -18.65 7.43
C LEU A 19 7.27 -18.36 8.94
N GLU A 20 8.19 -19.01 9.65
CA GLU A 20 8.49 -18.70 11.06
C GLU A 20 9.16 -17.33 11.25
N LEU A 21 9.68 -16.71 10.18
CA LEU A 21 10.18 -15.32 10.22
C LEU A 21 9.04 -14.29 10.38
N ASP A 22 7.77 -14.71 10.30
CA ASP A 22 6.61 -13.81 10.45
C ASP A 22 6.69 -12.64 9.44
N VAL A 23 6.32 -11.42 9.85
CA VAL A 23 6.41 -10.20 9.03
C VAL A 23 7.85 -9.85 8.61
N ASP A 24 8.86 -10.31 9.34
CA ASP A 24 10.26 -10.07 9.00
C ASP A 24 10.71 -10.88 7.77
N GLY A 25 9.91 -11.87 7.32
CA GLY A 25 10.13 -12.56 6.04
C GLY A 25 10.09 -11.61 4.83
N VAL A 26 9.44 -10.45 4.94
CA VAL A 26 9.38 -9.42 3.87
C VAL A 26 10.74 -8.78 3.60
N ILE A 27 11.60 -8.72 4.61
CA ILE A 27 12.95 -8.15 4.52
C ILE A 27 14.04 -9.21 4.38
N TYR A 28 13.66 -10.49 4.26
CA TYR A 28 14.60 -11.59 4.07
C TYR A 28 15.36 -11.44 2.74
N ASP A 29 16.68 -11.56 2.83
CA ASP A 29 17.57 -11.51 1.67
C ASP A 29 17.75 -12.92 1.09
N PHE A 30 17.02 -13.22 0.01
CA PHE A 30 17.10 -14.51 -0.68
C PHE A 30 18.45 -14.74 -1.34
N LEU A 31 19.35 -13.76 -1.39
CA LEU A 31 20.73 -14.02 -1.81
C LEU A 31 21.41 -15.06 -0.93
N LYS A 32 21.02 -15.17 0.35
CA LYS A 32 21.48 -16.23 1.26
C LYS A 32 21.15 -17.64 0.77
N GLU A 33 20.10 -17.80 -0.04
CA GLU A 33 19.65 -19.07 -0.58
C GLU A 33 20.47 -19.53 -1.80
N GLY A 34 21.12 -18.62 -2.53
CA GLY A 34 21.91 -18.97 -3.69
C GLY A 34 22.26 -17.82 -4.64
N ILE A 35 23.17 -18.10 -5.59
CA ILE A 35 23.67 -17.13 -6.59
C ILE A 35 22.58 -16.66 -7.57
N GLU A 36 21.52 -17.46 -7.74
CA GLU A 36 20.30 -17.10 -8.49
C GLU A 36 19.11 -17.10 -7.51
N PRO A 37 18.92 -16.01 -6.72
CA PRO A 37 18.00 -15.96 -5.59
C PRO A 37 16.55 -16.24 -5.98
N ASP A 38 16.16 -15.81 -7.18
CA ASP A 38 14.85 -15.97 -7.80
C ASP A 38 14.55 -17.41 -8.27
N ARG A 39 15.51 -18.34 -8.15
CA ARG A 39 15.41 -19.71 -8.71
C ARG A 39 15.83 -20.80 -7.73
N THR A 40 15.97 -20.44 -6.45
CA THR A 40 16.33 -21.38 -5.39
C THR A 40 15.19 -22.34 -5.08
N GLU A 41 15.46 -23.41 -4.35
CA GLU A 41 14.41 -24.38 -3.97
C GLU A 41 13.32 -23.71 -3.13
N LEU A 42 13.70 -22.89 -2.13
CA LEU A 42 12.74 -22.11 -1.34
C LEU A 42 11.84 -21.23 -2.22
N THR A 43 12.42 -20.50 -3.18
CA THR A 43 11.64 -19.65 -4.08
C THR A 43 10.68 -20.45 -4.97
N LYS A 44 11.10 -21.62 -5.45
CA LYS A 44 10.20 -22.52 -6.21
C LYS A 44 9.07 -23.07 -5.35
N GLU A 45 9.35 -23.45 -4.09
CA GLU A 45 8.34 -23.90 -3.13
C GLU A 45 7.30 -22.80 -2.87
N ILE A 46 7.75 -21.56 -2.68
CA ILE A 46 6.87 -20.39 -2.58
C ILE A 46 5.99 -20.29 -3.84
N TYR A 47 6.58 -20.38 -5.04
CA TYR A 47 5.83 -20.26 -6.28
C TYR A 47 4.78 -21.35 -6.45
N TRP A 48 5.12 -22.61 -6.19
CA TRP A 48 4.17 -23.71 -6.23
C TRP A 48 3.01 -23.55 -5.25
N LYS A 49 3.25 -22.91 -4.10
CA LYS A 49 2.22 -22.71 -3.08
C LYS A 49 1.18 -21.65 -3.50
N ILE A 50 1.58 -20.59 -4.19
CA ILE A 50 0.71 -19.43 -4.43
C ILE A 50 0.32 -19.20 -5.90
N PHE A 51 1.02 -19.81 -6.86
CA PHE A 51 0.73 -19.67 -8.30
C PHE A 51 0.30 -21.02 -8.88
N PRO A 52 -1.01 -21.31 -8.98
CA PRO A 52 -1.50 -22.60 -9.49
C PRO A 52 -1.08 -22.92 -10.93
N TRP A 53 -0.69 -21.90 -11.69
CA TRP A 53 -0.24 -21.99 -13.08
C TRP A 53 1.28 -22.13 -13.22
N TYR A 54 2.05 -22.02 -12.13
CA TYR A 54 3.50 -22.13 -12.16
C TYR A 54 3.95 -23.57 -12.47
N ASP A 55 5.03 -23.67 -13.26
CA ASP A 55 5.65 -24.94 -13.67
C ASP A 55 7.14 -24.65 -13.85
N ASP A 56 7.97 -25.21 -12.99
CA ASP A 56 9.41 -24.98 -12.92
C ASP A 56 10.16 -25.47 -14.18
N LYS A 57 9.51 -26.25 -15.05
CA LYS A 57 10.12 -26.69 -16.32
C LYS A 57 10.06 -25.61 -17.38
N VAL A 58 9.01 -24.80 -17.38
CA VAL A 58 8.75 -23.78 -18.41
C VAL A 58 8.92 -22.36 -17.88
N HIS A 59 8.71 -22.14 -16.60
CA HIS A 59 8.79 -20.84 -15.94
C HIS A 59 10.06 -20.73 -15.07
N SER A 60 10.48 -19.49 -14.83
CA SER A 60 11.58 -19.13 -13.95
C SER A 60 11.24 -17.85 -13.21
N GLY A 61 11.76 -17.73 -12.00
CA GLY A 61 11.82 -16.42 -11.35
C GLY A 61 12.71 -15.45 -12.11
N ASP A 62 12.51 -14.18 -11.79
CA ASP A 62 13.27 -13.06 -12.29
C ASP A 62 13.20 -11.89 -11.31
N THR A 63 14.29 -11.11 -11.19
CA THR A 63 14.30 -9.89 -10.38
C THR A 63 13.68 -8.76 -11.19
N LEU A 64 12.60 -8.16 -10.70
CA LEU A 64 11.81 -7.17 -11.43
C LEU A 64 12.55 -5.85 -11.64
N ASN A 65 13.07 -5.26 -10.56
CA ASN A 65 13.85 -4.02 -10.59
C ASN A 65 15.28 -4.25 -10.12
N THR A 66 16.25 -3.57 -10.75
CA THR A 66 17.66 -3.70 -10.38
C THR A 66 18.32 -2.35 -10.14
N TYR A 67 19.15 -2.25 -9.10
CA TYR A 67 20.00 -1.09 -8.87
C TYR A 67 21.14 -1.04 -9.89
N ARG A 68 21.65 -2.21 -10.29
CA ARG A 68 22.77 -2.31 -11.22
C ARG A 68 22.50 -1.63 -12.56
N SER A 69 21.35 -1.91 -13.17
CA SER A 69 20.99 -1.34 -14.48
C SER A 69 20.68 0.14 -14.34
N ALA A 70 19.93 0.54 -13.31
CA ALA A 70 19.63 1.93 -12.99
C ALA A 70 20.89 2.79 -12.82
N ILE A 71 21.84 2.35 -11.98
CA ILE A 71 23.13 3.05 -11.74
C ILE A 71 23.88 3.25 -13.06
N MET A 72 24.01 2.19 -13.86
CA MET A 72 24.80 2.22 -15.08
C MET A 72 24.17 3.11 -16.16
N ARG A 73 22.84 3.09 -16.30
CA ARG A 73 22.16 3.61 -17.48
C ARG A 73 21.64 5.02 -17.28
N ASP A 74 21.10 5.32 -16.10
CA ASP A 74 20.24 6.49 -15.95
C ASP A 74 20.81 7.48 -14.91
N PHE A 75 21.43 7.00 -13.82
CA PHE A 75 21.90 7.89 -12.75
C PHE A 75 23.38 8.28 -12.83
N PHE A 76 24.29 7.32 -13.04
CA PHE A 76 25.75 7.57 -12.97
C PHE A 76 26.48 7.36 -14.31
N GLY A 77 25.80 6.77 -15.30
CA GLY A 77 26.32 6.56 -16.66
C GLY A 77 27.50 5.58 -16.75
N LYS A 78 27.85 4.88 -15.66
CA LYS A 78 28.95 3.92 -15.57
C LYS A 78 28.56 2.75 -14.66
N PRO A 79 29.08 1.53 -14.92
CA PRO A 79 28.89 0.42 -14.01
C PRO A 79 29.41 0.76 -12.61
N TYR A 80 28.70 0.30 -11.56
CA TYR A 80 29.10 0.50 -10.15
C TYR A 80 30.57 0.19 -9.87
N SER A 81 31.07 -0.92 -10.43
CA SER A 81 32.46 -1.36 -10.29
C SER A 81 33.51 -0.41 -10.88
N SER A 82 33.08 0.54 -11.72
CA SER A 82 33.92 1.55 -12.38
C SER A 82 33.80 2.94 -11.76
N LEU A 83 32.95 3.11 -10.76
CA LEU A 83 32.86 4.32 -9.95
C LEU A 83 34.01 4.38 -8.95
N ASP A 84 34.37 5.59 -8.50
CA ASP A 84 35.32 5.74 -7.41
C ASP A 84 34.71 5.27 -6.07
N ARG A 85 35.56 5.09 -5.06
CA ARG A 85 35.12 4.50 -3.79
C ARG A 85 34.14 5.40 -3.05
N GLU A 86 34.33 6.71 -3.11
CA GLU A 86 33.43 7.68 -2.46
C GLU A 86 32.02 7.60 -3.04
N GLN A 87 31.90 7.53 -4.37
CA GLN A 87 30.60 7.32 -5.03
C GLN A 87 29.98 5.96 -4.71
N GLN A 88 30.80 4.89 -4.65
CA GLN A 88 30.33 3.56 -4.28
C GLN A 88 29.75 3.52 -2.85
N GLU A 89 30.43 4.17 -1.91
CA GLU A 89 30.00 4.26 -0.51
C GLU A 89 28.76 5.13 -0.35
N ASN A 90 28.67 6.23 -1.10
CA ASN A 90 27.46 7.06 -1.13
C ASN A 90 26.24 6.27 -1.64
N ILE A 91 26.39 5.52 -2.74
CA ILE A 91 25.33 4.63 -3.26
C ILE A 91 24.91 3.59 -2.21
N ILE A 92 25.88 2.96 -1.53
CA ILE A 92 25.57 2.01 -0.45
C ILE A 92 24.79 2.71 0.66
N SER A 93 25.20 3.90 1.07
CA SER A 93 24.54 4.67 2.11
C SER A 93 23.10 5.02 1.74
N MET A 94 22.84 5.43 0.50
CA MET A 94 21.49 5.67 -0.03
C MET A 94 20.63 4.39 0.05
N ILE A 95 21.17 3.26 -0.43
CA ILE A 95 20.46 1.97 -0.41
C ILE A 95 20.19 1.52 1.03
N SER A 96 21.20 1.48 1.89
CA SER A 96 21.02 1.01 3.28
C SER A 96 20.13 1.93 4.09
N SER A 97 20.13 3.24 3.81
CA SER A 97 19.29 4.20 4.52
C SER A 97 17.82 4.14 4.09
N ASN A 98 17.51 3.68 2.87
CA ASN A 98 16.14 3.64 2.37
C ASN A 98 15.52 2.25 2.36
N THR A 99 16.27 1.21 2.74
CA THR A 99 15.79 -0.18 2.73
C THR A 99 15.76 -0.78 4.12
N SER A 100 14.69 -1.51 4.47
CA SER A 100 14.66 -2.31 5.69
C SER A 100 15.45 -3.60 5.49
N HIS A 101 16.31 -3.97 6.44
CA HIS A 101 17.24 -5.08 6.29
C HIS A 101 17.64 -5.69 7.64
N PHE A 102 18.13 -6.92 7.62
CA PHE A 102 18.77 -7.54 8.78
C PHE A 102 20.21 -7.02 8.96
N ASP A 103 20.70 -7.04 10.20
CA ASP A 103 22.00 -6.49 10.61
C ASP A 103 23.22 -7.00 9.83
N GLU A 104 23.14 -8.23 9.32
CA GLU A 104 24.20 -8.90 8.58
C GLU A 104 24.02 -8.84 7.06
N GLN A 105 23.03 -8.09 6.56
CA GLN A 105 22.79 -7.96 5.13
C GLN A 105 23.95 -7.22 4.45
N ILE A 106 24.35 -7.72 3.28
CA ILE A 106 25.38 -7.09 2.46
C ILE A 106 24.74 -6.22 1.36
N PHE A 107 25.37 -5.08 1.08
CA PHE A 107 24.96 -4.18 -0.01
C PHE A 107 25.94 -4.21 -1.19
N GLU A 108 27.13 -4.76 -0.97
CA GLU A 108 28.13 -5.02 -1.99
C GLU A 108 28.87 -6.32 -1.69
N PHE A 109 29.42 -6.96 -2.72
CA PHE A 109 30.32 -8.11 -2.59
C PHE A 109 31.44 -8.05 -3.62
N ASP A 110 32.51 -8.77 -3.33
CA ASP A 110 33.66 -8.87 -4.20
C ASP A 110 33.43 -9.99 -5.23
N MET A 111 33.68 -9.67 -6.50
CA MET A 111 33.64 -10.63 -7.61
C MET A 111 34.99 -10.73 -8.30
N ILE A 112 35.27 -11.91 -8.85
CA ILE A 112 36.47 -12.16 -9.66
C ILE A 112 36.10 -12.00 -11.13
N GLY A 113 36.64 -10.97 -11.77
CA GLY A 113 36.49 -10.75 -13.21
C GLY A 113 37.22 -11.80 -14.04
N LYS A 114 36.91 -11.85 -15.34
CA LYS A 114 37.51 -12.80 -16.30
C LYS A 114 39.05 -12.77 -16.34
N ASN A 115 39.65 -11.66 -15.94
CA ASN A 115 41.10 -11.45 -15.91
C ASN A 115 41.72 -11.77 -14.53
N GLY A 116 40.96 -12.35 -13.61
CA GLY A 116 41.39 -12.63 -12.23
C GLY A 116 41.43 -11.40 -11.32
N GLN A 117 41.00 -10.22 -11.80
CA GLN A 117 40.94 -8.99 -11.01
C GLN A 117 39.67 -8.97 -10.17
N PHE A 118 39.81 -8.61 -8.90
CA PHE A 118 38.69 -8.34 -8.02
C PHE A 118 38.03 -7.01 -8.40
N TYR A 119 36.70 -7.00 -8.38
CA TYR A 119 35.92 -5.77 -8.45
C TYR A 119 34.71 -5.89 -7.52
N LYS A 120 34.23 -4.73 -7.05
CA LYS A 120 33.05 -4.64 -6.20
C LYS A 120 31.79 -4.63 -7.04
N GLN A 121 30.81 -5.42 -6.64
CA GLN A 121 29.50 -5.48 -7.27
C GLN A 121 28.43 -5.09 -6.25
N ILE A 122 27.54 -4.19 -6.66
CA ILE A 122 26.36 -3.83 -5.89
C ILE A 122 25.37 -5.00 -5.83
N CYS A 123 24.80 -5.21 -4.64
CA CYS A 123 23.71 -6.14 -4.39
C CYS A 123 22.39 -5.49 -4.85
N ASN A 124 21.57 -6.20 -5.63
CA ASN A 124 20.19 -5.78 -5.88
C ASN A 124 19.32 -6.10 -4.65
N SER A 125 18.09 -5.60 -4.60
CA SER A 125 17.12 -6.04 -3.59
C SER A 125 16.59 -7.44 -3.93
N TYR A 126 17.14 -8.48 -3.29
CA TYR A 126 16.69 -9.88 -3.47
C TYR A 126 15.64 -10.28 -2.43
N LYS A 127 14.66 -9.41 -2.21
CA LYS A 127 13.50 -9.68 -1.36
C LYS A 127 12.39 -10.32 -2.17
N LEU A 128 11.53 -11.08 -1.51
CA LEU A 128 10.43 -11.81 -2.15
C LEU A 128 9.55 -10.93 -3.05
N GLY A 129 9.25 -9.71 -2.60
CA GLY A 129 8.44 -8.76 -3.36
C GLY A 129 9.08 -8.26 -4.64
N ASN A 130 10.39 -8.45 -4.86
CA ASN A 130 11.06 -8.08 -6.11
C ASN A 130 11.11 -9.21 -7.13
N PHE A 131 10.52 -10.38 -6.85
CA PHE A 131 10.57 -11.51 -7.78
C PHE A 131 9.29 -11.66 -8.61
N GLY A 132 9.44 -11.65 -9.93
CA GLY A 132 8.40 -12.00 -10.89
C GLY A 132 8.63 -13.38 -11.48
N ILE A 133 7.61 -13.93 -12.12
CA ILE A 133 7.70 -15.20 -12.84
C ILE A 133 7.54 -14.91 -14.33
N PHE A 134 8.45 -15.44 -15.15
CA PHE A 134 8.37 -15.38 -16.60
C PHE A 134 8.74 -16.74 -17.20
N PRO A 135 8.37 -17.01 -18.46
CA PRO A 135 8.91 -18.13 -19.22
C PRO A 135 10.44 -18.11 -19.22
N LYS A 136 11.07 -19.29 -19.26
CA LYS A 136 12.53 -19.48 -19.42
C LYS A 136 13.09 -18.99 -20.77
N GLY A 137 12.33 -18.16 -21.47
CA GLY A 137 12.66 -17.56 -22.75
C GLY A 137 13.52 -16.31 -22.64
N LYS A 138 13.32 -15.39 -23.59
CA LYS A 138 14.19 -14.22 -23.78
C LYS A 138 13.73 -12.96 -23.05
N ILE A 139 12.59 -13.00 -22.36
CA ILE A 139 11.98 -11.81 -21.73
C ILE A 139 12.96 -11.13 -20.77
N ASN A 140 13.55 -11.88 -19.83
CA ASN A 140 14.50 -11.34 -18.85
C ASN A 140 15.70 -10.64 -19.55
N VAL A 141 16.35 -11.34 -20.47
CA VAL A 141 17.48 -10.78 -21.24
C VAL A 141 17.07 -9.54 -22.03
N ALA A 142 15.87 -9.54 -22.62
CA ALA A 142 15.37 -8.44 -23.42
C ALA A 142 14.99 -7.21 -22.57
N ARG A 143 14.48 -7.42 -21.34
CA ARG A 143 14.17 -6.36 -20.37
C ARG A 143 15.44 -5.62 -19.93
N SER A 144 16.56 -6.32 -19.77
CA SER A 144 17.84 -5.70 -19.40
C SER A 144 18.44 -4.75 -20.44
N LYS A 145 17.90 -4.76 -21.67
CA LYS A 145 18.42 -3.97 -22.79
C LYS A 145 17.67 -2.66 -22.96
N PRO A 146 18.32 -1.62 -23.52
CA PRO A 146 17.64 -0.39 -23.91
C PRO A 146 16.47 -0.67 -24.87
N PRO A 147 15.35 0.07 -24.76
CA PRO A 147 15.13 1.22 -23.86
C PRO A 147 14.63 0.89 -22.44
N HIS A 148 14.48 -0.40 -22.09
CA HIS A 148 13.81 -0.82 -20.85
C HIS A 148 14.75 -0.86 -19.64
N ASN A 149 16.02 -1.21 -19.83
CA ASN A 149 17.08 -1.13 -18.80
C ASN A 149 16.72 -1.76 -17.43
N ASP A 150 15.98 -2.88 -17.42
CA ASP A 150 15.45 -3.53 -16.20
C ASP A 150 14.53 -2.67 -15.32
N TYR A 151 13.94 -1.61 -15.86
CA TYR A 151 12.82 -0.95 -15.20
C TYR A 151 11.53 -1.72 -15.49
N PHE A 152 10.86 -2.18 -14.43
CA PHE A 152 9.70 -3.04 -14.60
C PHE A 152 8.44 -2.30 -15.08
N ASP A 153 8.32 -1.01 -14.79
CA ASP A 153 7.27 -0.13 -15.33
C ASP A 153 7.24 -0.18 -16.88
N LYS A 154 8.39 0.00 -17.54
CA LYS A 154 8.51 -0.10 -19.00
C LYS A 154 8.16 -1.49 -19.51
N ALA A 155 8.48 -2.54 -18.76
CA ALA A 155 8.08 -3.91 -19.13
C ALA A 155 6.56 -4.08 -19.02
N LEU A 156 5.94 -3.55 -17.97
CA LEU A 156 4.49 -3.56 -17.77
C LEU A 156 3.74 -2.78 -18.84
N GLU A 157 4.26 -1.64 -19.31
CA GLU A 157 3.69 -0.91 -20.43
C GLU A 157 3.61 -1.75 -21.71
N GLU A 158 4.69 -2.47 -22.03
CA GLU A 158 4.74 -3.34 -23.21
C GLU A 158 3.79 -4.54 -23.05
N ILE A 159 3.68 -5.11 -21.86
CA ILE A 159 2.71 -6.17 -21.56
C ILE A 159 1.26 -5.63 -21.65
N ALA A 160 1.00 -4.40 -21.19
CA ALA A 160 -0.31 -3.77 -21.34
C ALA A 160 -0.67 -3.53 -22.81
N LEU A 161 0.30 -3.15 -23.64
CA LEU A 161 0.12 -3.04 -25.09
C LEU A 161 -0.19 -4.39 -25.75
N PHE A 162 0.40 -5.48 -25.26
CA PHE A 162 0.06 -6.85 -25.70
C PHE A 162 -1.42 -7.15 -25.49
N TYR A 163 -1.95 -6.98 -24.27
CA TYR A 163 -3.35 -7.25 -23.98
C TYR A 163 -4.33 -6.30 -24.70
N ARG A 164 -3.89 -5.08 -25.02
CA ARG A 164 -4.67 -4.14 -25.83
C ARG A 164 -4.67 -4.47 -27.33
N GLY A 165 -3.90 -5.47 -27.77
CA GLY A 165 -3.70 -5.79 -29.18
C GLY A 165 -2.97 -4.70 -29.96
N LYS A 166 -2.17 -3.88 -29.27
CA LYS A 166 -1.45 -2.71 -29.81
C LYS A 166 0.07 -2.84 -29.69
N LEU A 167 0.58 -4.03 -29.34
CA LEU A 167 2.01 -4.26 -29.26
C LEU A 167 2.62 -4.23 -30.68
N GLU A 168 3.08 -3.04 -31.06
CA GLU A 168 3.66 -2.76 -32.37
C GLU A 168 5.15 -2.39 -32.24
N GLY A 169 5.96 -2.79 -33.20
CA GLY A 169 7.40 -2.52 -33.26
C GLY A 169 8.27 -3.75 -32.98
N ASP A 170 9.58 -3.62 -33.20
CA ASP A 170 10.51 -4.75 -33.32
C ASP A 170 11.66 -4.72 -32.29
N ASN A 171 11.45 -4.05 -31.14
CA ASN A 171 12.43 -4.13 -30.06
C ASN A 171 12.47 -5.57 -29.48
N GLU A 172 13.58 -5.95 -28.85
CA GLU A 172 13.76 -7.34 -28.41
C GLU A 172 12.72 -7.79 -27.38
N LEU A 173 12.25 -6.90 -26.51
CA LEU A 173 11.27 -7.23 -25.47
C LEU A 173 9.90 -7.50 -26.08
N LYS A 174 9.46 -6.64 -27.01
CA LYS A 174 8.21 -6.81 -27.77
C LYS A 174 8.18 -8.17 -28.47
N ARG A 175 9.26 -8.52 -29.16
CA ARG A 175 9.40 -9.84 -29.80
C ARG A 175 9.36 -10.97 -28.78
N ALA A 176 10.08 -10.85 -27.68
CA ALA A 176 10.07 -11.87 -26.63
C ALA A 176 8.66 -12.07 -26.04
N ILE A 177 7.89 -10.99 -25.83
CA ILE A 177 6.49 -11.06 -25.37
C ILE A 177 5.61 -11.77 -26.40
N LEU A 178 5.74 -11.44 -27.69
CA LEU A 178 4.97 -12.06 -28.77
C LEU A 178 5.33 -13.54 -28.99
N ASP A 179 6.62 -13.89 -28.88
CA ASP A 179 7.11 -15.26 -28.97
C ASP A 179 6.57 -16.12 -27.81
N GLU A 180 6.42 -15.52 -26.63
CA GLU A 180 5.88 -16.15 -25.41
C GLU A 180 4.38 -15.86 -25.20
N LYS A 181 3.62 -15.55 -26.26
CA LYS A 181 2.19 -15.20 -26.16
C LYS A 181 1.34 -16.22 -25.40
N ASP A 182 1.68 -17.50 -25.46
CA ASP A 182 0.91 -18.56 -24.81
C ASP A 182 0.97 -18.43 -23.27
N TYR A 183 2.09 -17.93 -22.74
CA TYR A 183 2.22 -17.56 -21.33
C TYR A 183 1.29 -16.41 -20.97
N PHE A 184 1.21 -15.35 -21.78
CA PHE A 184 0.35 -14.21 -21.47
C PHE A 184 -1.13 -14.52 -21.71
N ASN A 185 -1.46 -15.33 -22.72
CA ASN A 185 -2.83 -15.72 -23.05
C ASN A 185 -3.49 -16.63 -22.00
N GLN A 186 -2.75 -17.11 -20.98
CA GLN A 186 -3.36 -17.81 -19.84
C GLN A 186 -4.11 -16.86 -18.89
N PHE A 187 -3.83 -15.55 -18.98
CA PHE A 187 -4.52 -14.49 -18.25
C PHE A 187 -5.58 -13.84 -19.15
N GLU A 188 -6.69 -13.40 -18.57
CA GLU A 188 -7.83 -12.88 -19.35
C GLU A 188 -7.53 -11.50 -19.97
N ASN A 189 -6.82 -10.65 -19.24
CA ASN A 189 -6.47 -9.28 -19.60
C ASN A 189 -5.30 -8.79 -18.72
N ILE A 190 -4.93 -7.51 -18.85
CA ILE A 190 -3.83 -6.92 -18.08
C ILE A 190 -4.17 -6.87 -16.58
N GLU A 191 -5.41 -6.59 -16.21
CA GLU A 191 -5.87 -6.55 -14.83
C GLU A 191 -5.74 -7.93 -14.16
N ASP A 192 -6.16 -9.00 -14.85
CA ASP A 192 -6.03 -10.39 -14.41
C ASP A 192 -4.56 -10.82 -14.29
N PHE A 193 -3.71 -10.38 -15.23
CA PHE A 193 -2.26 -10.60 -15.14
C PHE A 193 -1.66 -9.92 -13.91
N ILE A 194 -2.01 -8.66 -13.65
CA ILE A 194 -1.52 -7.89 -12.50
C ILE A 194 -1.97 -8.56 -11.20
N GLU A 195 -3.26 -8.88 -11.07
CA GLU A 195 -3.84 -9.45 -9.86
C GLU A 195 -3.23 -10.82 -9.55
N LYS A 196 -3.19 -11.73 -10.53
CA LYS A 196 -2.68 -13.11 -10.35
C LYS A 196 -1.17 -13.19 -10.14
N ASN A 197 -0.42 -12.13 -10.45
CA ASN A 197 1.02 -12.03 -10.19
C ASN A 197 1.38 -11.13 -9.00
N TYR A 198 0.37 -10.63 -8.29
CA TYR A 198 0.51 -9.68 -7.17
C TYR A 198 1.30 -8.43 -7.56
N LEU A 199 1.01 -7.83 -8.71
CA LEU A 199 1.73 -6.67 -9.26
C LEU A 199 1.02 -5.33 -9.00
N ASN A 200 -0.06 -5.32 -8.20
CA ASN A 200 -0.87 -4.12 -7.95
C ASN A 200 -0.04 -2.97 -7.37
N ASP A 201 1.00 -3.27 -6.60
CA ASP A 201 1.83 -2.25 -5.94
C ASP A 201 2.75 -1.49 -6.92
N PHE A 202 2.75 -1.85 -8.20
CA PHE A 202 3.35 -1.01 -9.27
C PHE A 202 2.43 0.14 -9.72
N PHE A 203 1.22 0.23 -9.18
CA PHE A 203 0.25 1.26 -9.49
C PHE A 203 0.01 2.12 -8.24
N ASP A 204 -0.24 3.41 -8.46
CA ASP A 204 -0.69 4.32 -7.42
C ASP A 204 -2.19 4.11 -7.11
N ASP A 205 -2.70 4.83 -6.12
CA ASP A 205 -4.08 4.72 -5.66
C ASP A 205 -5.12 5.16 -6.71
N ASP A 206 -4.70 5.98 -7.67
CA ASP A 206 -5.53 6.40 -8.82
C ASP A 206 -5.49 5.35 -9.96
N GLY A 207 -4.70 4.28 -9.79
CA GLY A 207 -4.52 3.20 -10.75
C GLY A 207 -3.55 3.51 -11.89
N TYR A 208 -2.73 4.56 -11.76
CA TYR A 208 -1.67 4.85 -12.72
C TYR A 208 -0.40 4.06 -12.39
N LEU A 209 0.28 3.62 -13.44
CA LEU A 209 1.57 2.94 -13.30
C LEU A 209 2.60 3.93 -12.75
N ILE A 210 3.34 3.50 -11.72
CA ILE A 210 4.42 4.28 -11.14
C ILE A 210 5.60 4.28 -12.12
N SER A 211 5.93 5.45 -12.66
CA SER A 211 7.02 5.65 -13.62
C SER A 211 8.40 5.59 -12.96
N LEU A 212 8.82 4.42 -12.48
CA LEU A 212 10.15 4.19 -11.91
C LEU A 212 11.28 4.66 -12.82
N SER A 213 11.08 4.54 -14.13
CA SER A 213 12.04 4.92 -15.15
C SER A 213 12.11 6.42 -15.45
N GLU A 214 11.21 7.22 -14.87
CA GLU A 214 11.19 8.69 -14.98
C GLU A 214 11.72 9.38 -13.72
N ILE A 215 12.06 8.63 -12.66
CA ILE A 215 12.63 9.17 -11.42
C ILE A 215 14.05 9.68 -11.70
N GLU A 216 14.29 10.98 -11.43
CA GLU A 216 15.56 11.65 -11.73
C GLU A 216 16.63 11.48 -10.64
N ASP A 217 16.23 11.26 -9.38
CA ASP A 217 17.14 11.09 -8.25
C ASP A 217 17.25 9.61 -7.82
N PHE A 218 18.47 9.15 -7.54
CA PHE A 218 18.71 7.75 -7.20
C PHE A 218 18.19 7.38 -5.80
N ASP A 219 18.25 8.31 -4.83
CA ASP A 219 17.73 8.09 -3.47
C ASP A 219 16.20 7.90 -3.53
N ASP A 220 15.51 8.75 -4.31
CA ASP A 220 14.07 8.65 -4.57
C ASP A 220 13.71 7.35 -5.29
N TYR A 221 14.51 6.91 -6.28
CA TYR A 221 14.30 5.64 -6.97
C TYR A 221 14.41 4.44 -6.03
N VAL A 222 15.43 4.43 -5.16
CA VAL A 222 15.61 3.36 -4.16
C VAL A 222 14.42 3.34 -3.20
N LEU A 223 13.96 4.51 -2.74
CA LEU A 223 12.83 4.62 -1.82
C LEU A 223 11.55 4.05 -2.43
N GLU A 224 11.25 4.43 -3.68
CA GLU A 224 10.05 3.98 -4.38
C GLU A 224 10.11 2.48 -4.70
N VAL A 225 11.26 1.98 -5.15
CA VAL A 225 11.45 0.54 -5.39
C VAL A 225 11.29 -0.26 -4.11
N GLU A 226 11.85 0.18 -2.99
CA GLU A 226 11.67 -0.49 -1.70
C GLU A 226 10.20 -0.49 -1.28
N ARG A 227 9.48 0.63 -1.43
CA ARG A 227 8.04 0.71 -1.12
C ARG A 227 7.25 -0.38 -1.86
N ILE A 228 7.45 -0.48 -3.18
CA ILE A 228 6.81 -1.48 -4.03
C ILE A 228 7.17 -2.90 -3.59
N ILE A 229 8.46 -3.16 -3.35
CA ILE A 229 8.96 -4.48 -2.94
C ILE A 229 8.37 -4.89 -1.59
N THR A 230 8.31 -4.00 -0.61
CA THR A 230 7.78 -4.29 0.73
C THR A 230 6.28 -4.59 0.67
N LEU A 231 5.49 -3.75 -0.01
CA LEU A 231 4.04 -3.96 -0.14
C LEU A 231 3.72 -5.25 -0.88
N ARG A 232 4.39 -5.48 -2.00
CA ARG A 232 4.21 -6.72 -2.76
C ARG A 232 4.64 -7.94 -1.96
N GLY A 233 5.74 -7.83 -1.21
CA GLY A 233 6.22 -8.87 -0.29
C GLY A 233 5.17 -9.22 0.77
N LEU A 234 4.53 -8.22 1.37
CA LEU A 234 3.43 -8.41 2.33
C LEU A 234 2.23 -9.11 1.68
N ARG A 235 1.83 -8.74 0.47
CA ARG A 235 0.72 -9.42 -0.25
C ARG A 235 1.04 -10.88 -0.54
N ILE A 236 2.27 -11.17 -0.95
CA ILE A 236 2.71 -12.55 -1.18
C ILE A 236 2.71 -13.33 0.14
N LEU A 237 3.24 -12.74 1.22
CA LEU A 237 3.28 -13.36 2.54
C LEU A 237 1.87 -13.64 3.09
N SER A 238 0.94 -12.71 2.87
CA SER A 238 -0.48 -12.87 3.22
C SER A 238 -1.08 -14.12 2.59
N ARG A 239 -0.74 -14.39 1.33
CA ARG A 239 -1.19 -15.59 0.61
C ARG A 239 -0.50 -16.85 1.08
N LEU A 240 0.78 -16.77 1.46
CA LEU A 240 1.52 -17.91 2.00
C LEU A 240 1.02 -18.35 3.38
N ARG A 241 0.53 -17.40 4.19
CA ARG A 241 0.10 -17.61 5.58
C ARG A 241 -1.42 -17.69 5.77
N ASP A 242 -2.19 -17.35 4.74
CA ASP A 242 -3.66 -17.23 4.83
C ASP A 242 -4.08 -16.16 5.87
N GLU A 243 -3.39 -15.02 5.84
CA GLU A 243 -3.60 -13.87 6.72
C GLU A 243 -4.00 -12.62 5.92
N GLY A 244 -4.74 -11.71 6.55
CA GLY A 244 -5.13 -10.42 5.94
C GLY A 244 -3.92 -9.53 5.68
N VAL A 245 -3.89 -8.84 4.54
CA VAL A 245 -2.78 -7.92 4.21
C VAL A 245 -2.71 -6.78 5.22
N GLU A 246 -3.85 -6.28 5.67
CA GLU A 246 -3.97 -5.20 6.64
C GLU A 246 -3.41 -5.61 8.02
N ASP A 247 -3.64 -6.86 8.43
CA ASP A 247 -3.11 -7.40 9.68
C ASP A 247 -1.58 -7.53 9.63
N LEU A 248 -1.04 -8.02 8.51
CA LEU A 248 0.41 -8.10 8.29
C LEU A 248 1.06 -6.71 8.18
N LEU A 249 0.40 -5.76 7.53
CA LEU A 249 0.88 -4.38 7.43
C LEU A 249 0.98 -3.73 8.82
N GLU A 250 -0.03 -3.93 9.66
CA GLU A 250 -0.04 -3.44 11.05
C GLU A 250 1.02 -4.15 11.91
N ALA A 251 1.20 -5.46 11.74
CA ALA A 251 2.26 -6.19 12.43
C ALA A 251 3.66 -5.75 11.98
N TYR A 252 3.85 -5.49 10.68
CA TYR A 252 5.11 -4.96 10.14
C TYR A 252 5.40 -3.56 10.68
N LYS A 253 4.40 -2.68 10.75
CA LYS A 253 4.50 -1.36 11.40
C LYS A 253 5.01 -1.48 12.83
N ARG A 254 4.36 -2.33 13.64
CA ARG A 254 4.78 -2.55 15.04
C ARG A 254 6.20 -3.09 15.14
N SER A 255 6.58 -4.04 14.27
CA SER A 255 7.96 -4.55 14.21
C SER A 255 8.96 -3.42 13.95
N ILE A 256 8.66 -2.48 13.05
CA ILE A 256 9.53 -1.32 12.81
C ILE A 256 9.53 -0.37 14.03
N GLU A 257 8.37 -0.04 14.59
CA GLU A 257 8.25 0.83 15.77
C GLU A 257 9.04 0.30 16.98
N ASP A 258 8.96 -1.01 17.23
CA ASP A 258 9.70 -1.69 18.28
C ASP A 258 11.22 -1.61 18.01
N LYS A 259 11.66 -1.88 16.77
CA LYS A 259 13.08 -1.75 16.36
C LYS A 259 13.59 -0.32 16.56
N ILE A 260 12.78 0.69 16.29
CA ILE A 260 13.15 2.10 16.55
C ILE A 260 13.29 2.35 18.05
N SER A 261 12.32 1.92 18.86
CA SER A 261 12.38 2.15 20.30
C SER A 261 13.61 1.50 20.94
N ASP A 262 13.99 0.31 20.47
CA ASP A 262 15.20 -0.38 20.91
C ASP A 262 16.46 0.40 20.51
N LEU A 263 16.52 0.89 19.26
CA LEU A 263 17.62 1.73 18.77
C LEU A 263 17.75 3.03 19.55
N GLU A 264 16.65 3.71 19.90
CA GLU A 264 16.67 4.92 20.73
C GLU A 264 17.23 4.66 22.12
N MET A 265 16.82 3.55 22.75
CA MET A 265 17.32 3.16 24.07
C MET A 265 18.82 2.87 24.03
N ASP A 266 19.28 2.21 22.97
CA ASP A 266 20.67 1.88 22.73
C ASP A 266 21.55 3.12 22.50
N VAL A 267 21.08 4.08 21.70
CA VAL A 267 21.77 5.36 21.47
C VAL A 267 21.88 6.14 22.77
N ARG A 268 20.81 6.26 23.57
CA ARG A 268 20.85 6.94 24.88
C ARG A 268 21.81 6.25 25.86
N THR A 269 21.87 4.92 25.82
CA THR A 269 22.79 4.15 26.67
C THR A 269 24.24 4.34 26.25
N LEU A 270 24.51 4.50 24.96
CA LEU A 270 25.83 4.79 24.41
C LEU A 270 26.25 6.24 24.68
N GLU A 271 25.39 7.23 24.50
CA GLU A 271 25.63 8.62 24.91
C GLU A 271 25.99 8.72 26.40
N GLY A 272 25.38 7.89 27.25
CA GLY A 272 25.75 7.76 28.66
C GLY A 272 27.11 7.09 28.94
N LYS A 273 27.68 6.38 27.96
CA LYS A 273 28.98 5.65 28.03
C LYS A 273 30.12 6.34 27.26
N VAL A 274 29.85 7.36 26.45
CA VAL A 274 30.81 8.11 25.62
C VAL A 274 31.90 8.85 26.42
N ILE A 275 31.92 8.75 27.75
CA ILE A 275 32.90 9.45 28.59
C ILE A 275 34.34 8.87 28.46
N ASP A 276 34.56 7.63 27.98
CA ASP A 276 35.88 6.97 28.14
C ASP A 276 36.58 6.40 26.88
N ASN A 277 36.09 6.56 25.64
CA ASN A 277 36.87 6.16 24.45
C ASN A 277 36.29 6.74 23.14
N GLU A 278 37.02 7.63 22.45
CA GLU A 278 36.45 8.43 21.35
C GLU A 278 36.39 7.70 20.00
N ASN A 279 37.43 6.97 19.58
CA ASN A 279 37.52 6.54 18.17
C ASN A 279 36.70 5.29 17.79
N HIS A 280 36.50 4.33 18.69
CA HIS A 280 35.69 3.13 18.38
C HIS A 280 34.19 3.39 18.58
N THR A 281 33.86 4.40 19.37
CA THR A 281 32.48 4.74 19.75
C THR A 281 31.81 5.58 18.68
N GLU A 282 32.58 6.40 17.93
CA GLU A 282 32.07 7.24 16.85
C GLU A 282 31.56 6.41 15.66
N GLU A 283 32.31 5.39 15.22
CA GLU A 283 31.89 4.47 14.13
C GLU A 283 30.65 3.64 14.51
N VAL A 284 30.57 3.20 15.79
CA VAL A 284 29.40 2.47 16.31
C VAL A 284 28.18 3.37 16.41
N LEU A 285 28.38 4.63 16.82
CA LEU A 285 27.32 5.62 16.90
C LEU A 285 26.80 5.97 15.50
N GLU A 286 27.68 6.22 14.53
CA GLU A 286 27.33 6.53 13.15
C GLU A 286 26.54 5.40 12.48
N LYS A 287 26.95 4.14 12.69
CA LYS A 287 26.21 2.96 12.21
C LYS A 287 24.83 2.84 12.85
N LYS A 288 24.69 3.13 14.15
CA LYS A 288 23.39 3.10 14.84
C LYS A 288 22.50 4.28 14.45
N THR A 289 23.06 5.46 14.23
CA THR A 289 22.34 6.64 13.74
C THR A 289 21.83 6.42 12.32
N SER A 290 22.62 5.81 11.44
CA SER A 290 22.16 5.42 10.09
C SER A 290 21.01 4.42 10.14
N LYS A 291 21.07 3.41 11.03
CA LYS A 291 19.95 2.47 11.25
C LYS A 291 18.70 3.17 11.79
N PHE A 292 18.86 4.10 12.72
CA PHE A 292 17.76 4.89 13.26
C PHE A 292 17.10 5.75 12.17
N ILE A 293 17.89 6.41 11.32
CA ILE A 293 17.40 7.17 10.17
C ILE A 293 16.69 6.23 9.18
N SER A 294 17.24 5.05 8.91
CA SER A 294 16.63 4.05 8.02
C SER A 294 15.29 3.56 8.54
N ALA A 295 15.21 3.24 9.82
CA ALA A 295 13.98 2.81 10.45
C ALA A 295 12.94 3.94 10.49
N ILE A 296 13.36 5.19 10.75
CA ILE A 296 12.48 6.38 10.62
C ILE A 296 11.98 6.54 9.19
N LYS A 297 12.85 6.42 8.18
CA LYS A 297 12.45 6.49 6.77
C LYS A 297 11.49 5.36 6.42
N ALA A 298 11.72 4.13 6.88
CA ALA A 298 10.80 3.02 6.69
C ALA A 298 9.43 3.30 7.35
N ILE A 299 9.40 3.91 8.55
CA ILE A 299 8.17 4.43 9.15
C ILE A 299 7.54 5.48 8.26
N PHE A 300 8.28 6.47 7.76
CA PHE A 300 7.72 7.47 6.84
C PHE A 300 7.26 6.89 5.51
N THR A 301 7.87 5.82 5.01
CA THR A 301 7.39 5.07 3.84
C THR A 301 6.08 4.39 4.19
N VAL A 302 5.98 3.74 5.34
CA VAL A 302 4.77 3.04 5.79
C VAL A 302 3.64 3.99 6.22
N TYR A 303 3.98 5.15 6.78
CA TYR A 303 3.04 6.24 7.03
C TYR A 303 2.70 6.97 5.74
N GLY A 304 3.64 7.10 4.80
CA GLY A 304 3.43 7.58 3.43
C GLY A 304 2.40 6.71 2.71
N ILE A 305 2.53 5.39 2.84
CA ILE A 305 1.55 4.40 2.37
C ILE A 305 0.16 4.64 2.99
N MET A 306 0.06 4.93 4.30
CA MET A 306 -1.23 5.31 4.91
C MET A 306 -1.72 6.72 4.52
N TRP A 307 -0.79 7.61 4.22
CA TRP A 307 -0.99 9.02 3.87
C TRP A 307 -1.49 9.17 2.43
N GLU A 308 -1.10 8.24 1.56
CA GLU A 308 -1.60 8.00 0.21
C GLU A 308 -2.98 7.34 0.28
N GLU A 309 -3.15 6.21 0.97
CA GLU A 309 -4.45 5.49 1.00
C GLU A 309 -5.60 6.23 1.72
N GLU A 310 -5.33 7.02 2.77
CA GLU A 310 -6.39 7.70 3.56
C GLU A 310 -6.50 9.22 3.29
N GLY A 311 -5.57 9.81 2.52
CA GLY A 311 -5.59 11.19 2.02
C GLY A 311 -5.26 12.29 3.04
N PHE A 312 -4.23 13.10 2.76
CA PHE A 312 -3.81 14.31 3.51
C PHE A 312 -4.97 15.22 3.96
N TRP A 313 -5.96 15.42 3.09
CA TRP A 313 -7.12 16.26 3.37
C TRP A 313 -8.02 15.66 4.46
N PHE A 314 -8.09 14.35 4.60
CA PHE A 314 -8.86 13.70 5.66
C PHE A 314 -8.22 13.94 7.03
N TYR A 315 -6.91 13.75 7.16
CA TYR A 315 -6.19 14.00 8.42
C TYR A 315 -6.13 15.49 8.77
N LEU A 316 -5.86 16.35 7.80
CA LEU A 316 -5.82 17.80 8.02
C LEU A 316 -7.21 18.35 8.37
N THR A 317 -8.27 17.93 7.66
CA THR A 317 -9.64 18.32 8.03
C THR A 317 -10.03 17.73 9.38
N THR A 318 -9.61 16.52 9.74
CA THR A 318 -9.86 15.92 11.06
C THR A 318 -9.22 16.74 12.17
N ILE A 319 -7.96 17.17 12.01
CA ILE A 319 -7.26 18.00 13.00
C ILE A 319 -7.91 19.38 13.08
N ILE A 320 -8.20 20.01 11.95
CA ILE A 320 -8.84 21.34 11.89
C ILE A 320 -10.26 21.29 12.47
N TYR A 321 -11.05 20.27 12.13
CA TYR A 321 -12.45 20.14 12.58
C TYR A 321 -12.53 19.74 14.05
N GLY A 322 -11.66 18.82 14.49
CA GLY A 322 -11.52 18.46 15.90
C GLY A 322 -11.08 19.64 16.76
N ALA A 323 -10.13 20.45 16.26
CA ALA A 323 -9.70 21.67 16.95
C ALA A 323 -10.81 22.73 16.98
N LEU A 324 -11.41 23.08 15.83
CA LEU A 324 -12.36 24.19 15.71
C LEU A 324 -13.76 23.90 16.27
N PHE A 325 -14.24 22.67 16.17
CA PHE A 325 -15.62 22.31 16.49
C PHE A 325 -15.76 21.30 17.64
N GLY A 326 -14.67 20.70 18.10
CA GLY A 326 -14.64 19.77 19.23
C GLY A 326 -13.95 20.36 20.45
N ILE A 327 -12.61 20.33 20.44
CA ILE A 327 -11.76 20.58 21.62
C ILE A 327 -11.81 22.05 22.04
N TYR A 328 -11.65 22.99 21.11
CA TYR A 328 -11.60 24.41 21.46
C TYR A 328 -12.95 24.97 21.97
N PRO A 329 -14.11 24.65 21.35
CA PRO A 329 -15.40 25.06 21.91
C PRO A 329 -15.69 24.41 23.27
N LEU A 330 -15.37 23.13 23.46
CA LEU A 330 -15.54 22.46 24.74
C LEU A 330 -14.66 23.08 25.83
N TYR A 331 -13.41 23.43 25.49
CA TYR A 331 -12.51 24.12 26.40
C TYR A 331 -13.08 25.48 26.85
N ILE A 332 -13.54 26.31 25.90
CA ILE A 332 -14.18 27.60 26.21
C ILE A 332 -15.42 27.43 27.10
N ILE A 333 -16.25 26.42 26.81
CA ILE A 333 -17.45 26.13 27.60
C ILE A 333 -17.09 25.69 29.01
N PHE A 334 -16.09 24.82 29.16
CA PHE A 334 -15.59 24.42 30.47
C PHE A 334 -15.04 25.61 31.25
N ASP A 335 -14.30 26.51 30.59
CA ASP A 335 -13.72 27.69 31.23
C ASP A 335 -14.82 28.66 31.69
N ILE A 336 -15.86 28.89 30.88
CA ILE A 336 -17.04 29.68 31.28
C ILE A 336 -17.77 29.01 32.46
N ILE A 337 -17.98 27.68 32.42
CA ILE A 337 -18.66 26.97 33.51
C ILE A 337 -17.87 27.06 34.82
N LEU A 338 -16.56 26.96 34.75
CA LEU A 338 -15.67 26.96 35.92
C LEU A 338 -15.37 28.36 36.45
N ALA A 339 -15.42 29.39 35.60
CA ALA A 339 -15.18 30.78 35.99
C ALA A 339 -16.41 31.45 36.63
N GLU A 340 -17.63 30.98 36.34
CA GLU A 340 -18.85 31.64 36.81
C GLU A 340 -19.22 31.25 38.26
N PRO A 341 -19.47 32.23 39.15
CA PRO A 341 -19.87 31.97 40.53
C PRO A 341 -21.19 31.20 40.65
N THR A 342 -21.33 30.37 41.68
CA THR A 342 -22.53 29.52 41.89
C THR A 342 -23.86 30.27 41.95
N TRP A 343 -23.86 31.55 42.31
CA TRP A 343 -25.07 32.39 42.35
C TRP A 343 -25.54 32.87 40.98
N PHE A 344 -24.66 32.90 39.97
CA PHE A 344 -24.98 33.24 38.58
C PHE A 344 -26.01 32.25 38.01
N TRP A 345 -25.79 30.95 38.23
CA TRP A 345 -26.69 29.87 37.83
C TRP A 345 -28.07 29.95 38.51
N GLY A 346 -28.14 30.48 39.72
CA GLY A 346 -29.40 30.65 40.46
C GLY A 346 -30.27 31.80 39.97
N GLY A 347 -29.70 32.75 39.21
CA GLY A 347 -30.39 33.95 38.72
C GLY A 347 -30.90 33.85 37.27
N MET A 348 -30.53 32.81 36.53
CA MET A 348 -30.87 32.65 35.12
C MET A 348 -32.36 32.36 34.93
N ASN A 349 -32.97 33.02 33.94
CA ASN A 349 -34.32 32.69 33.51
C ASN A 349 -34.34 31.42 32.63
N PHE A 350 -35.53 30.84 32.42
CA PHE A 350 -35.69 29.59 31.68
C PHE A 350 -35.12 29.65 30.24
N LEU A 351 -35.20 30.81 29.58
CA LEU A 351 -34.69 31.02 28.23
C LEU A 351 -33.15 31.05 28.19
N GLU A 352 -32.54 31.64 29.20
CA GLU A 352 -31.07 31.63 29.39
C GLU A 352 -30.57 30.22 29.72
N TYR A 353 -31.32 29.44 30.51
CA TYR A 353 -31.01 28.03 30.77
C TYR A 353 -31.06 27.17 29.50
N ILE A 354 -32.10 27.34 28.67
CA ILE A 354 -32.20 26.66 27.37
C ILE A 354 -31.04 27.08 26.46
N TYR A 355 -30.66 28.36 26.50
CA TYR A 355 -29.56 28.87 25.67
C TYR A 355 -28.21 28.29 26.08
N MET A 356 -27.91 28.25 27.38
CA MET A 356 -26.69 27.60 27.91
C MET A 356 -26.70 26.10 27.67
N PHE A 357 -27.85 25.43 27.82
CA PHE A 357 -27.99 24.02 27.45
C PHE A 357 -27.72 23.81 25.96
N GLY A 358 -28.21 24.67 25.07
CA GLY A 358 -27.91 24.63 23.64
C GLY A 358 -26.43 24.81 23.35
N ILE A 359 -25.76 25.74 24.05
CA ILE A 359 -24.31 25.98 23.92
C ILE A 359 -23.48 24.78 24.38
N VAL A 360 -23.91 24.04 25.41
CA VAL A 360 -23.18 22.85 25.91
C VAL A 360 -23.50 21.60 25.10
N VAL A 361 -24.78 21.36 24.84
CA VAL A 361 -25.26 20.13 24.19
C VAL A 361 -24.91 20.12 22.71
N TYR A 362 -24.95 21.26 22.01
CA TYR A 362 -24.67 21.26 20.58
C TYR A 362 -23.21 20.88 20.24
N PRO A 363 -22.16 21.45 20.86
CA PRO A 363 -20.78 21.04 20.63
C PRO A 363 -20.50 19.62 21.10
N THR A 364 -21.10 19.21 22.23
CA THR A 364 -21.00 17.83 22.72
C THR A 364 -21.60 16.83 21.72
N MET A 365 -22.77 17.14 21.14
CA MET A 365 -23.41 16.32 20.11
C MET A 365 -22.64 16.36 18.80
N CYS A 366 -22.04 17.50 18.41
CA CYS A 366 -21.14 17.59 17.26
C CYS A 366 -19.89 16.71 17.45
N PHE A 367 -19.30 16.73 18.64
CA PHE A 367 -18.13 15.93 19.00
C PHE A 367 -18.47 14.42 19.06
N LEU A 368 -19.60 14.04 19.65
CA LEU A 368 -20.06 12.65 19.66
C LEU A 368 -20.44 12.15 18.25
N THR A 369 -21.06 13.00 17.43
CA THR A 369 -21.36 12.69 16.02
C THR A 369 -20.06 12.51 15.23
N PHE A 370 -19.05 13.35 15.49
CA PHE A 370 -17.72 13.21 14.89
C PHE A 370 -17.03 11.90 15.29
N ILE A 371 -17.04 11.54 16.59
CA ILE A 371 -16.52 10.25 17.07
C ILE A 371 -17.28 9.09 16.43
N PHE A 372 -18.61 9.17 16.37
CA PHE A 372 -19.46 8.14 15.79
C PHE A 372 -19.20 7.97 14.29
N VAL A 373 -19.13 9.07 13.53
CA VAL A 373 -18.79 9.06 12.10
C VAL A 373 -17.40 8.47 11.89
N ARG A 374 -16.42 8.81 12.72
CA ARG A 374 -15.06 8.25 12.67
C ARG A 374 -15.04 6.73 12.96
N PHE A 375 -15.76 6.29 14.00
CA PHE A 375 -15.82 4.87 14.36
C PHE A 375 -16.54 4.04 13.29
N PHE A 376 -17.54 4.65 12.64
CA PHE A 376 -18.30 4.03 11.54
C PHE A 376 -17.50 4.02 10.23
N TRP A 377 -16.79 5.09 9.88
CA TRP A 377 -15.95 5.19 8.66
C TRP A 377 -14.68 4.34 8.73
N ARG A 378 -14.11 4.13 9.93
CA ARG A 378 -12.99 3.20 10.13
C ARG A 378 -13.35 1.73 9.81
N LYS A 379 -14.64 1.40 9.72
CA LYS A 379 -15.13 0.06 9.38
C LYS A 379 -15.84 -0.04 8.04
N HIS A 380 -16.13 1.09 7.40
CA HIS A 380 -16.83 1.15 6.12
C HIS A 380 -16.28 2.34 5.33
N SER A 381 -15.54 2.06 4.26
CA SER A 381 -14.95 3.10 3.43
C SER A 381 -16.05 3.86 2.66
N PHE A 382 -15.74 5.08 2.21
CA PHE A 382 -16.61 5.78 1.25
C PHE A 382 -16.79 4.97 -0.04
N PHE A 383 -15.81 4.12 -0.36
CA PHE A 383 -15.85 3.19 -1.48
C PHE A 383 -16.73 1.97 -1.24
N ASP A 384 -16.93 1.50 -0.01
CA ASP A 384 -17.96 0.48 0.31
C ASP A 384 -19.36 1.02 0.04
N LEU A 385 -19.53 2.33 0.22
CA LEU A 385 -20.77 3.06 -0.09
C LEU A 385 -20.93 3.23 -1.61
N TRP A 386 -19.83 3.49 -2.33
CA TRP A 386 -19.80 3.53 -3.79
C TRP A 386 -20.02 2.15 -4.42
N ASP A 387 -19.47 1.08 -3.85
CA ASP A 387 -19.70 -0.30 -4.25
C ASP A 387 -21.13 -0.75 -3.96
N SER A 388 -21.75 -0.27 -2.86
CA SER A 388 -23.19 -0.46 -2.63
C SER A 388 -24.07 0.24 -3.68
N MET A 389 -23.60 1.36 -4.24
CA MET A 389 -24.23 2.03 -5.38
C MET A 389 -23.87 1.37 -6.72
N GLY A 390 -22.65 0.83 -6.85
CA GLY A 390 -22.18 0.02 -7.98
C GLY A 390 -22.88 -1.33 -8.06
N ILE A 391 -23.37 -1.87 -6.93
CA ILE A 391 -24.26 -3.02 -6.89
C ILE A 391 -25.57 -2.71 -7.61
N PHE A 392 -26.08 -1.47 -7.63
CA PHE A 392 -27.22 -1.11 -8.48
C PHE A 392 -26.86 -1.17 -9.97
N ASP A 393 -25.68 -0.69 -10.36
CA ASP A 393 -25.22 -0.77 -11.75
C ASP A 393 -24.87 -2.22 -12.16
N LYS A 394 -24.35 -3.06 -11.28
CA LYS A 394 -24.17 -4.51 -11.51
C LYS A 394 -25.48 -5.30 -11.44
N HIS A 395 -26.45 -4.91 -10.62
CA HIS A 395 -27.76 -5.58 -10.55
C HIS A 395 -28.68 -5.19 -11.71
N TYR A 396 -28.56 -3.98 -12.25
CA TYR A 396 -29.40 -3.45 -13.33
C TYR A 396 -28.67 -3.26 -14.67
N SER A 397 -27.35 -3.46 -14.76
CA SER A 397 -26.67 -3.55 -16.06
C SER A 397 -27.22 -4.75 -16.82
N LYS A 398 -27.39 -4.54 -18.12
CA LYS A 398 -28.03 -5.46 -19.06
C LYS A 398 -27.31 -6.80 -19.26
N ASP A 399 -26.23 -7.06 -18.51
CA ASP A 399 -25.28 -8.14 -18.74
C ASP A 399 -25.34 -9.27 -17.71
N ARG A 400 -26.41 -9.41 -16.92
CA ARG A 400 -26.66 -10.71 -16.27
C ARG A 400 -26.85 -11.77 -17.35
N LYS A 401 -26.10 -12.87 -17.24
CA LYS A 401 -26.33 -14.13 -17.96
C LYS A 401 -27.83 -14.42 -17.96
N LYS A 402 -28.47 -14.26 -19.11
CA LYS A 402 -29.89 -14.53 -19.31
C LYS A 402 -30.12 -16.02 -19.11
N GLU A 403 -30.60 -16.42 -17.94
CA GLU A 403 -31.14 -17.76 -17.76
C GLU A 403 -32.52 -17.82 -18.41
N TYR A 404 -32.68 -18.81 -19.28
CA TYR A 404 -33.89 -19.03 -20.06
C TYR A 404 -34.52 -20.35 -19.62
N ASP A 405 -35.80 -20.31 -19.28
CA ASP A 405 -36.60 -21.53 -19.15
C ASP A 405 -37.26 -21.83 -20.50
N TYR A 406 -37.15 -23.08 -20.94
CA TYR A 406 -37.81 -23.58 -22.15
C TYR A 406 -39.07 -24.32 -21.72
N VAL A 407 -40.23 -23.76 -22.05
CA VAL A 407 -41.51 -24.37 -21.71
C VAL A 407 -42.13 -24.98 -22.96
N LEU A 408 -42.42 -26.28 -22.89
CA LEU A 408 -43.07 -27.03 -23.96
C LEU A 408 -44.60 -26.92 -23.82
N HIS A 409 -45.24 -26.41 -24.86
CA HIS A 409 -46.70 -26.34 -24.94
C HIS A 409 -47.18 -26.86 -26.30
N GLU A 410 -48.38 -27.44 -26.33
CA GLU A 410 -49.01 -27.85 -27.59
C GLU A 410 -49.35 -26.63 -28.44
N SER A 411 -49.07 -26.71 -29.74
CA SER A 411 -49.38 -25.67 -30.73
C SER A 411 -50.88 -25.37 -30.71
N ARG A 412 -51.24 -24.08 -30.73
CA ARG A 412 -52.65 -23.65 -30.83
C ARG A 412 -53.31 -24.03 -32.15
N TYR A 413 -52.53 -24.42 -33.17
CA TYR A 413 -53.03 -24.68 -34.52
C TYR A 413 -53.00 -26.16 -34.90
N ASP A 414 -52.13 -26.96 -34.27
CA ASP A 414 -52.07 -28.42 -34.48
C ASP A 414 -51.74 -29.13 -33.16
N SER A 415 -52.68 -29.93 -32.65
CA SER A 415 -52.53 -30.64 -31.38
C SER A 415 -51.49 -31.77 -31.42
N ARG A 416 -50.83 -32.00 -32.57
CA ARG A 416 -49.71 -32.96 -32.70
C ARG A 416 -48.34 -32.30 -32.72
N GLU A 417 -48.29 -30.98 -32.67
CA GLU A 417 -47.05 -30.21 -32.78
C GLU A 417 -46.74 -29.52 -31.44
N THR A 418 -45.56 -29.78 -30.88
CA THR A 418 -45.09 -29.16 -29.63
C THR A 418 -44.20 -27.96 -29.95
N VAL A 419 -44.57 -26.79 -29.42
CA VAL A 419 -43.84 -25.54 -29.59
C VAL A 419 -43.03 -25.28 -28.33
N VAL A 420 -41.73 -25.01 -28.51
CA VAL A 420 -40.82 -24.65 -27.43
C VAL A 420 -40.78 -23.13 -27.33
N GLU A 421 -41.36 -22.58 -26.26
CA GLU A 421 -41.32 -21.14 -25.99
C GLU A 421 -40.19 -20.83 -25.01
N LYS A 422 -39.32 -19.89 -25.40
CA LYS A 422 -38.19 -19.41 -24.59
C LYS A 422 -38.65 -18.23 -23.72
N ARG A 423 -38.68 -18.39 -22.39
CA ARG A 423 -39.07 -17.32 -21.45
C ARG A 423 -37.88 -16.88 -20.59
N GLU A 424 -37.72 -15.56 -20.44
CA GLU A 424 -36.71 -14.96 -19.56
C GLU A 424 -37.18 -15.04 -18.10
N LYS A 425 -36.34 -15.58 -17.21
CA LYS A 425 -36.64 -15.75 -15.79
C LYS A 425 -36.09 -14.56 -15.00
N TYR A 426 -36.96 -13.67 -14.54
CA TYR A 426 -36.58 -12.59 -13.63
C TYR A 426 -36.52 -13.12 -12.20
N SER A 427 -35.32 -13.44 -11.71
CA SER A 427 -35.06 -13.57 -10.29
C SER A 427 -34.85 -12.17 -9.71
N SER A 428 -35.88 -11.62 -9.07
CA SER A 428 -35.73 -10.47 -8.18
C SER A 428 -36.15 -10.92 -6.79
N ASP A 429 -35.17 -11.16 -5.92
CA ASP A 429 -35.45 -11.51 -4.53
C ASP A 429 -36.04 -10.27 -3.81
N PRO A 430 -37.27 -10.32 -3.27
CA PRO A 430 -37.93 -9.15 -2.70
C PRO A 430 -37.21 -8.55 -1.48
N VAL A 431 -36.37 -9.36 -0.83
CA VAL A 431 -35.67 -9.01 0.42
C VAL A 431 -34.57 -7.97 0.19
N ASP A 432 -33.91 -8.00 -0.97
CA ASP A 432 -32.85 -7.05 -1.31
C ASP A 432 -33.41 -5.67 -1.71
N PHE A 433 -34.58 -5.63 -2.33
CA PHE A 433 -35.22 -4.36 -2.70
C PHE A 433 -35.59 -3.51 -1.47
N PHE A 434 -36.21 -4.13 -0.46
CA PHE A 434 -36.59 -3.42 0.77
C PHE A 434 -35.39 -3.01 1.61
N SER A 435 -34.34 -3.84 1.65
CA SER A 435 -33.11 -3.53 2.38
C SER A 435 -32.36 -2.36 1.73
N ASN A 436 -32.31 -2.32 0.39
CA ASN A 436 -31.68 -1.24 -0.35
C ASN A 436 -32.50 0.06 -0.32
N LEU A 437 -33.83 -0.02 -0.37
CA LEU A 437 -34.71 1.14 -0.22
C LEU A 437 -34.57 1.77 1.18
N LEU A 438 -34.46 0.94 2.22
CA LEU A 438 -34.22 1.41 3.58
C LEU A 438 -32.87 2.11 3.70
N ALA A 439 -31.82 1.57 3.08
CA ALA A 439 -30.49 2.20 3.06
C ALA A 439 -30.52 3.58 2.38
N ILE A 440 -31.21 3.71 1.25
CA ILE A 440 -31.37 5.00 0.54
C ILE A 440 -32.14 6.02 1.40
N ILE A 441 -33.22 5.60 2.08
CA ILE A 441 -33.98 6.46 2.98
C ILE A 441 -33.09 6.96 4.14
N ILE A 442 -32.25 6.09 4.69
CA ILE A 442 -31.30 6.45 5.75
C ILE A 442 -30.25 7.45 5.25
N ILE A 443 -29.76 7.30 4.02
CA ILE A 443 -28.79 8.23 3.40
C ILE A 443 -29.43 9.61 3.17
N ILE A 444 -30.67 9.66 2.67
CA ILE A 444 -31.40 10.92 2.46
C ILE A 444 -31.65 11.63 3.80
N LEU A 445 -32.05 10.90 4.84
CA LEU A 445 -32.19 11.44 6.20
C LEU A 445 -30.86 11.97 6.75
N LYS A 446 -29.73 11.30 6.48
CA LYS A 446 -28.38 11.76 6.88
C LYS A 446 -27.95 13.04 6.15
N LEU A 447 -28.19 13.13 4.84
CA LEU A 447 -27.89 14.34 4.07
C LEU A 447 -28.73 15.53 4.53
N LEU A 448 -30.02 15.31 4.81
CA LEU A 448 -30.89 16.31 5.40
C LEU A 448 -30.41 16.76 6.79
N TRP A 449 -29.92 15.84 7.61
CA TRP A 449 -29.41 16.16 8.95
C TRP A 449 -28.10 16.96 8.89
N ASN A 450 -27.17 16.58 8.03
CA ASN A 450 -25.93 17.33 7.80
C ASN A 450 -26.20 18.71 7.22
N PHE A 451 -27.16 18.82 6.29
CA PHE A 451 -27.61 20.10 5.75
C PHE A 451 -28.25 20.98 6.82
N LEU A 452 -29.05 20.39 7.72
CA LEU A 452 -29.64 21.09 8.87
C LEU A 452 -28.54 21.60 9.81
N ILE A 453 -27.53 20.79 10.12
CA ILE A 453 -26.38 21.19 10.96
C ILE A 453 -25.60 22.32 10.27
N PHE A 454 -25.35 22.21 8.97
CA PHE A 454 -24.59 23.20 8.20
C PHE A 454 -25.32 24.54 8.09
N ILE A 455 -26.65 24.55 8.00
CA ILE A 455 -27.45 25.78 8.01
C ILE A 455 -27.60 26.36 9.43
N THR A 456 -27.72 25.51 10.44
CA THR A 456 -27.93 25.96 11.82
C THR A 456 -26.64 26.40 12.51
N ALA A 457 -25.47 25.87 12.13
CA ALA A 457 -24.17 26.24 12.71
C ALA A 457 -23.85 27.74 12.57
N PRO A 458 -24.00 28.39 11.39
CA PRO A 458 -23.79 29.84 11.25
C PRO A 458 -24.80 30.67 12.03
N LEU A 459 -26.05 30.19 12.15
CA LEU A 459 -27.09 30.85 12.95
C LEU A 459 -26.73 30.82 14.44
N VAL A 460 -26.31 29.66 14.97
CA VAL A 460 -25.87 29.50 16.36
C VAL A 460 -24.63 30.35 16.64
N MET A 461 -23.64 30.36 15.73
CA MET A 461 -22.47 31.23 15.81
C MET A 461 -22.83 32.72 15.81
N PHE A 462 -23.76 33.14 14.94
CA PHE A 462 -24.23 34.53 14.88
C PHE A 462 -24.89 34.96 16.20
N PHE A 463 -25.70 34.08 16.81
CA PHE A 463 -26.31 34.36 18.12
C PHE A 463 -25.29 34.33 19.25
N ALA A 464 -24.34 33.39 19.26
CA ALA A 464 -23.28 33.31 20.26
C ALA A 464 -22.38 34.57 20.25
N VAL A 465 -21.98 35.04 19.07
CA VAL A 465 -21.22 36.29 18.90
C VAL A 465 -22.04 37.50 19.37
N LYS A 466 -23.35 37.52 19.11
CA LYS A 466 -24.25 38.60 19.56
C LYS A 466 -24.45 38.59 21.08
N TYR A 467 -24.48 37.41 21.71
CA TYR A 467 -24.56 37.26 23.16
C TYR A 467 -23.28 37.75 23.84
N ILE A 468 -22.12 37.31 23.34
CA ILE A 468 -20.79 37.78 23.80
C ILE A 468 -20.64 39.30 23.66
N LYS A 469 -21.13 39.89 22.56
CA LYS A 469 -21.13 41.36 22.38
C LYS A 469 -22.05 42.11 23.34
N LYS A 470 -23.11 41.47 23.84
CA LYS A 470 -24.08 42.13 24.73
C LYS A 470 -23.53 42.24 26.16
N GLU A 471 -22.75 41.27 26.62
CA GLU A 471 -22.06 41.35 27.92
C GLU A 471 -20.92 42.38 27.93
N TYR A 472 -20.19 42.54 26.81
CA TYR A 472 -19.16 43.57 26.68
C TYR A 472 -19.66 45.02 26.72
N TYR A 473 -20.97 45.26 26.64
CA TYR A 473 -21.58 46.59 26.75
C TYR A 473 -22.19 46.89 28.12
N TYR A 474 -22.21 45.91 29.04
CA TYR A 474 -22.72 46.07 30.40
C TYR A 474 -21.65 45.95 31.49
N PHE A 475 -20.36 45.85 31.09
CA PHE A 475 -19.19 46.03 31.94
C PHE A 475 -18.54 47.40 31.74
#